data_AF-A0A367GBX9-F1
#
_entry.id   AF-A0A367GBX9-F1
#
_cell.length_a   1.000
_cell.length_b   1.000
_cell.length_c   1.000
_cell.angle_alpha   90.00
_cell.angle_beta   90.00
_cell.angle_gamma   90.00
#
_symmetry.space_group_name_H-M   'P 1'
#
loop_
_entity.id
_entity.type
_entity.pdbx_description
1 polymer ?
#
loop_
_entity_poly.entity_id
_entity_poly.type
_entity_poly.pdbx_seq_one_letter_code
_entity_poly.pdbx_strand_id
1 'polypeptide(L)' 'MDESNFVVKTIFHARGSSEVLTENYFATRKEAEEFCALTDYAMKLNYGAEQQLVTTEIVAL' A
#
# COMPACT_ATOMS: atom_id res chain seq x y z
N MET A 1 -10.41 -2.09 -21.54
CA MET A 1 -9.83 -1.92 -20.19
C MET A 1 -8.37 -2.20 -20.35
N ASP A 2 -7.49 -1.33 -19.88
CA ASP A 2 -6.11 -1.75 -19.66
C ASP A 2 -6.13 -2.75 -18.51
N GLU A 3 -5.65 -3.96 -18.77
CA GLU A 3 -5.45 -4.95 -17.72
C GLU A 3 -4.46 -4.36 -16.72
N SER A 4 -4.91 -4.20 -15.48
CA SER A 4 -4.01 -3.80 -14.40
C SER A 4 -3.10 -4.97 -14.10
N ASN A 5 -1.78 -4.72 -14.09
CA ASN A 5 -0.76 -5.73 -13.87
C ASN A 5 -0.22 -5.70 -12.43
N PHE A 6 -0.58 -4.67 -11.67
CA PHE A 6 -0.10 -4.45 -10.31
C PHE A 6 -1.24 -4.06 -9.39
N VAL A 7 -1.19 -4.54 -8.15
CA VAL A 7 -2.07 -4.11 -7.06
C VAL A 7 -1.22 -3.63 -5.88
N VAL A 8 -1.55 -2.47 -5.35
CA VAL A 8 -1.00 -1.96 -4.08
C VAL A 8 -2.04 -2.22 -2.99
N LYS A 9 -1.66 -3.04 -2.02
CA LYS A 9 -2.48 -3.35 -0.84
C LYS A 9 -2.04 -2.46 0.31
N THR A 10 -2.98 -1.76 0.92
CA THR A 10 -2.75 -1.10 2.22
C THR A 10 -3.17 -2.05 3.32
N ILE A 11 -2.25 -2.40 4.21
CA ILE A 11 -2.45 -3.43 5.22
C ILE A 11 -2.35 -2.80 6.59
N PHE A 12 -3.35 -3.06 7.44
CA PHE A 12 -3.34 -2.71 8.85
C PHE A 12 -2.96 -3.92 9.70
N HIS A 13 -2.02 -3.72 10.62
CA HIS A 13 -1.53 -4.73 11.55
C HIS A 13 -2.11 -4.47 12.95
N ALA A 14 -3.03 -5.32 13.37
CA ALA A 14 -3.52 -5.39 14.74
C ALA A 14 -2.75 -6.47 15.53
N ARG A 15 -2.96 -6.53 16.85
CA ARG A 15 -2.31 -7.57 17.68
C ARG A 15 -2.77 -8.97 17.27
N GLY A 16 -1.94 -9.66 16.49
CA GLY A 16 -2.14 -11.04 16.06
C GLY A 16 -2.84 -11.22 14.71
N SER A 17 -3.17 -10.13 14.01
CA SER A 17 -3.82 -10.21 12.69
C SER A 17 -3.44 -9.04 11.79
N SER A 18 -3.47 -9.28 10.48
CA SER A 18 -3.33 -8.26 9.45
C SER A 18 -4.60 -8.22 8.62
N GLU A 19 -5.07 -7.02 8.30
CA GLU A 19 -6.26 -6.78 7.49
C GLU A 19 -5.90 -5.91 6.28
N VAL A 20 -6.36 -6.29 5.08
CA VAL A 20 -6.23 -5.44 3.89
C VAL A 20 -7.32 -4.37 3.96
N LEU A 21 -6.91 -3.12 4.14
CA LEU A 21 -7.81 -1.97 4.16
C LEU A 21 -8.27 -1.57 2.76
N THR A 22 -7.35 -1.56 1.80
CA THR A 22 -7.61 -1.17 0.41
C THR A 22 -6.75 -1.95 -0.56
N GLU A 23 -7.27 -2.15 -1.77
CA GLU A 23 -6.53 -2.66 -2.93
C GLU A 23 -6.66 -1.66 -4.08
N ASN A 24 -5.53 -1.12 -4.54
CA ASN A 24 -5.48 -0.14 -5.62
C ASN A 24 -4.77 -0.74 -6.83
N TYR A 25 -5.41 -0.70 -7.99
CA TYR A 25 -4.96 -1.39 -9.20
C TYR A 25 -4.28 -0.42 -10.15
N PHE A 26 -3.12 -0.81 -10.69
CA PHE A 26 -2.30 0.01 -11.57
C PHE A 26 -1.85 -0.78 -12.80
N ALA A 27 -1.76 -0.08 -13.94
CA ALA A 27 -1.31 -0.67 -15.20
C ALA A 27 0.20 -0.93 -15.19
N THR A 28 0.96 -0.03 -14.56
CA THR A 28 2.42 -0.08 -14.54
C THR A 28 2.99 -0.20 -13.14
N ARG A 29 4.18 -0.80 -13.04
CA ARG A 29 4.94 -0.88 -11.78
C ARG A 29 5.27 0.51 -11.22
N LYS A 30 5.60 1.46 -12.09
CA LYS A 30 5.96 2.82 -11.71
C LYS A 30 4.81 3.53 -10.97
N GLU A 31 3.59 3.45 -11.49
CA GLU A 31 2.42 4.03 -10.83
C GLU A 31 2.15 3.37 -9.47
N ALA A 32 2.30 2.05 -9.38
CA ALA A 32 2.16 1.33 -8.12
C ALA A 32 3.24 1.75 -7.09
N GLU A 33 4.49 1.93 -7.52
CA GLU A 33 5.60 2.39 -6.68
C GLU A 33 5.40 3.84 -6.20
N GLU A 34 4.92 4.73 -7.07
CA GLU A 34 4.60 6.12 -6.72
C GLU A 34 3.46 6.17 -5.68
N PHE A 35 2.40 5.40 -5.88
CA PHE A 35 1.29 5.33 -4.93
C PHE A 35 1.70 4.74 -3.57
N CYS A 36 2.52 3.68 -3.59
CA CYS A 36 3.11 3.07 -2.41
C CYS A 36 3.92 4.09 -1.60
N ALA A 37 4.85 4.81 -2.26
CA ALA A 37 5.67 5.83 -1.61
C ALA A 37 4.84 6.99 -1.02
N LEU A 38 3.79 7.44 -1.73
CA LEU A 38 2.89 8.49 -1.24
C LEU A 38 2.09 8.03 -0.02
N THR A 39 1.61 6.79 -0.03
CA THR A 39 0.85 6.22 1.08
C THR A 39 1.74 6.06 2.31
N ASP A 40 2.94 5.51 2.14
CA ASP A 40 3.93 5.40 3.22
C ASP A 40 4.30 6.77 3.81
N TYR A 41 4.50 7.77 2.96
CA TYR A 41 4.76 9.13 3.40
C TYR A 41 3.60 9.71 4.22
N ALA A 42 2.36 9.57 3.73
CA ALA A 42 1.18 10.05 4.43
C ALA A 42 0.99 9.36 5.79
N MET A 43 1.22 8.04 5.88
CA MET A 43 1.10 7.31 7.14
C MET A 43 2.17 7.75 8.15
N LYS A 44 3.42 7.92 7.71
CA LYS A 44 4.50 8.43 8.57
C LYS A 44 4.25 9.86 9.03
N LEU A 45 3.67 10.70 8.18
CA LEU A 45 3.31 12.07 8.53
C LEU A 45 2.21 12.13 9.61
N ASN A 46 1.21 11.25 9.50
CA ASN A 46 0.04 11.27 10.39
C ASN A 46 0.26 10.53 11.72
N TYR A 47 1.04 9.44 11.72
CA TYR A 47 1.17 8.53 12.87
C TYR A 47 2.60 8.42 13.40
N GLY A 48 3.54 9.15 12.81
CA GLY A 48 4.95 9.17 13.18
C GLY A 48 5.83 8.30 12.28
N ALA A 49 7.10 8.69 12.15
CA ALA A 49 8.06 8.04 11.26
C ALA A 49 8.35 6.57 11.61
N GLU A 50 8.15 6.19 12.88
CA GLU A 50 8.37 4.83 13.40
C GLU A 50 7.09 3.98 13.43
N GLN A 51 5.96 4.48 12.90
CA GLN A 51 4.74 3.69 12.86
C GLN A 51 4.93 2.44 11.98
N GLN A 52 4.42 1.30 12.46
CA GLN A 52 4.44 0.02 11.74
C GLN A 52 3.05 -0.63 11.68
N LEU A 53 2.01 0.12 12.07
CA LEU A 53 0.64 -0.37 12.11
C LEU A 53 0.01 -0.42 10.73
N VAL A 54 0.42 0.47 9.81
CA VAL A 54 -0.02 0.45 8.42
C VAL A 54 1.18 0.24 7.51
N THR A 55 1.12 -0.74 6.62
CA THR A 55 2.14 -0.95 5.59
C THR A 55 1.49 -1.01 4.21
N THR A 56 2.31 -0.89 3.18
CA THR A 56 1.90 -1.08 1.79
C THR A 56 2.67 -2.23 1.16
N GLU A 57 1.98 -3.02 0.35
CA GLU A 57 2.56 -4.14 -0.40
C GLU A 57 2.19 -4.02 -1.88
N ILE A 58 3.17 -4.15 -2.76
CA ILE A 58 2.94 -4.18 -4.21
C ILE A 58 3.01 -5.64 -4.68
N VAL A 59 1.94 -6.10 -5.32
CA VAL A 59 1.82 -7.45 -5.89
C VAL A 59 1.62 -7.33 -7.39
N ALA A 60 2.35 -8.12 -8.19
CA ALA A 60 2.11 -8.27 -9.62
C ALA A 60 1.02 -9.34 -9.84
N LEU A 61 0.08 -9.07 -10.75
CA LEU A 61 -1.06 -9.94 -11.07
C LEU A 61 -0.74 -10.94 -12.20
#